data_AF-A0A955R539-F1
#
_entry.id   AF-A0A955R539-F1
#
_cell.length_a   1.000
_cell.length_b   1.000
_cell.length_c   1.000
_cell.angle_alpha   90.00
_cell.angle_beta   90.00
_cell.angle_gamma   90.00
#
_symmetry.space_group_name_H-M   'P 1'
#
loop_
_entity.id
_entity.type
_entity.pdbx_description
1 polymer ?
#
loop_
_entity_poly.entity_id
_entity_poly.type
_entity_poly.pdbx_seq_one_letter_code
_entity_poly.pdbx_strand_id
1 'polypeptide(L)'
;MQSLLKEKDSKPADTSTGPQQQDAVFDCGWGRLIFANTFQNPRKLARVLCEEEEGKRDIAVYLSEPHVVLSMAPQELFLDPSHHFRLLKSHYAPSATTFPGFTVRPLDSGRDARRINRIYRSRGMVPVSKHYFRTMEDSDEISLFVAEETRTGHILGAITLVDHAKIYADPNRGVSLWSLAVDPQAPQTGVGEQLVRYCIEKAFDRGCGRVDLSVLHDNEQAICLYEKLGFHKIPLFFLKNKSAINEKLYIGPIPENLLNPYSMIIINEARRRGIAVEILDAKSNLFSLSFGGRTIHCRESLSDLTSSIALQICSDKA
;
A
#
# COMPACT_ATOMS: atom_id res chain seq x y z
N MET A 1 -8.62 15.49 -41.97
CA MET A 1 -8.36 14.35 -41.06
C MET A 1 -7.47 14.83 -39.94
N GLN A 2 -7.81 14.47 -38.69
CA GLN A 2 -7.18 14.84 -37.41
C GLN A 2 -7.57 16.22 -36.86
N SER A 3 -8.86 16.32 -36.50
CA SER A 3 -9.31 17.01 -35.30
C SER A 3 -8.96 16.12 -34.11
N LEU A 4 -7.96 16.51 -33.32
CA LEU A 4 -7.63 15.89 -32.03
C LEU A 4 -7.72 16.97 -30.95
N LEU A 5 -8.92 16.99 -30.34
CA LEU A 5 -9.24 17.32 -28.96
C LEU A 5 -8.11 17.94 -28.12
N LYS A 6 -8.10 19.28 -28.07
CA LYS A 6 -7.69 20.00 -26.86
C LYS A 6 -8.85 19.90 -25.86
N GLU A 7 -8.81 18.92 -24.97
CA GLU A 7 -9.57 19.02 -23.72
C GLU A 7 -8.97 20.18 -22.92
N LYS A 8 -9.68 21.30 -22.92
CA LYS A 8 -9.47 22.38 -21.96
C LYS A 8 -9.87 21.83 -20.60
N ASP A 9 -8.91 21.72 -19.69
CA ASP A 9 -9.16 21.63 -18.26
C ASP A 9 -10.09 22.77 -17.83
N SER A 10 -11.38 22.49 -17.77
CA SER A 10 -12.35 23.36 -17.12
C SER A 10 -12.09 23.26 -15.62
N LYS A 11 -11.44 24.29 -15.05
CA LYS A 11 -11.42 24.51 -13.60
C LYS A 11 -12.86 24.36 -13.08
N PRO A 12 -13.14 23.43 -12.15
CA PRO A 12 -14.44 23.39 -11.50
C PRO A 12 -14.64 24.69 -10.69
N ALA A 13 -15.87 25.20 -10.72
CA ALA A 13 -16.28 26.40 -10.03
C ALA A 13 -15.97 26.31 -8.52
N ASP A 14 -15.23 27.31 -8.06
CA ASP A 14 -14.77 27.50 -6.70
C ASP A 14 -15.97 27.69 -5.75
N THR A 15 -16.42 26.59 -5.13
CA THR A 15 -17.49 26.60 -4.12
C THR A 15 -17.16 25.64 -2.98
N SER A 16 -16.08 25.95 -2.25
CA SER A 16 -15.91 25.60 -0.85
C SER A 16 -14.93 26.56 -0.17
N THR A 17 -15.47 27.52 0.58
CA THR A 17 -14.77 28.62 1.25
C THR A 17 -14.22 28.18 2.61
N GLY A 18 -13.07 27.49 2.61
CA GLY A 18 -12.26 27.23 3.79
C GLY A 18 -10.79 27.01 3.40
N PRO A 19 -9.81 27.41 4.22
CA PRO A 19 -8.40 27.18 3.90
C PRO A 19 -8.09 25.69 3.91
N GLN A 20 -7.50 25.19 2.83
CA GLN A 20 -7.06 23.80 2.71
C GLN A 20 -6.03 23.49 3.79
N GLN A 21 -6.19 22.38 4.51
CA GLN A 21 -5.24 21.97 5.53
C GLN A 21 -3.91 21.58 4.87
N GLN A 22 -2.82 22.14 5.35
CA GLN A 22 -1.47 21.76 4.93
C GLN A 22 -0.95 20.57 5.74
N ASP A 23 -0.03 19.83 5.13
CA ASP A 23 0.66 18.69 5.74
C ASP A 23 -0.30 17.66 6.36
N ALA A 24 -1.37 17.34 5.64
CA ALA A 24 -2.44 16.48 6.12
C ALA A 24 -1.96 15.02 6.26
N VAL A 25 -2.20 14.47 7.44
CA VAL A 25 -1.87 13.10 7.83
C VAL A 25 -3.07 12.53 8.58
N PHE A 26 -3.49 11.31 8.22
CA PHE A 26 -4.64 10.66 8.83
C PHE A 26 -4.32 9.22 9.26
N ASP A 27 -4.54 8.89 10.53
CA ASP A 27 -4.35 7.53 11.05
C ASP A 27 -5.51 6.62 10.65
N CYS A 28 -5.20 5.57 9.88
CA CYS A 28 -6.12 4.54 9.43
C CYS A 28 -6.14 3.29 10.33
N GLY A 29 -5.46 3.34 11.47
CA GLY A 29 -5.36 2.26 12.47
C GLY A 29 -4.27 1.23 12.14
N TRP A 30 -4.08 0.92 10.85
CA TRP A 30 -2.99 0.09 10.33
C TRP A 30 -1.72 0.88 9.99
N GLY A 31 -1.81 2.21 9.97
CA GLY A 31 -0.78 3.14 9.54
C GLY A 31 -1.42 4.46 9.11
N ARG A 32 -0.61 5.40 8.66
CA ARG A 32 -1.03 6.75 8.30
C ARG A 32 -1.14 6.92 6.78
N LEU A 33 -2.22 7.54 6.33
CA LEU A 33 -2.32 8.14 5.01
C LEU A 33 -1.72 9.54 5.07
N ILE A 34 -0.66 9.76 4.31
CA ILE A 34 0.03 11.04 4.23
C ILE A 34 -0.28 11.66 2.87
N PHE A 35 -1.05 12.74 2.85
CA PHE A 35 -1.55 13.34 1.62
C PHE A 35 -0.50 14.27 1.02
N ALA A 36 0.39 13.74 0.18
CA ALA A 36 1.57 14.45 -0.29
C ALA A 36 1.25 15.76 -1.03
N ASN A 37 0.11 15.83 -1.71
CA ASN A 37 -0.40 17.03 -2.38
C ASN A 37 -0.72 18.20 -1.43
N THR A 38 -0.71 17.97 -0.12
CA THR A 38 -0.89 19.01 0.91
C THR A 38 0.44 19.50 1.52
N PHE A 39 1.57 18.88 1.16
CA PHE A 39 2.89 19.25 1.63
C PHE A 39 3.60 20.16 0.62
N GLN A 40 4.04 21.33 1.06
CA GLN A 40 4.85 22.23 0.22
C GLN A 40 6.33 21.88 0.24
N ASN A 41 6.81 21.21 1.30
CA ASN A 41 8.22 20.90 1.50
C ASN A 41 8.46 19.38 1.37
N PRO A 42 9.16 18.91 0.32
CA PRO A 42 9.42 17.48 0.12
C PRO A 42 10.26 16.86 1.23
N ARG A 43 11.15 17.63 1.88
CA ARG A 43 11.94 17.15 3.02
C ARG A 43 11.07 16.91 4.25
N LYS A 44 10.05 17.75 4.47
CA LYS A 44 9.09 17.56 5.57
C LYS A 44 8.26 16.30 5.34
N LEU A 45 7.76 16.09 4.12
CA LEU A 45 7.03 14.89 3.74
C LEU A 45 7.88 13.62 3.95
N ALA A 46 9.13 13.62 3.48
CA ALA A 46 10.04 12.50 3.67
C ALA A 46 10.28 12.19 5.15
N ARG A 47 10.51 13.22 5.97
CA ARG A 47 10.67 13.06 7.42
C ARG A 47 9.43 12.42 8.06
N VAL A 48 8.22 12.90 7.73
CA VAL A 48 6.97 12.34 8.28
C VAL A 48 6.83 10.86 7.91
N LEU A 49 7.13 10.47 6.67
CA LEU A 49 7.17 9.07 6.26
C LEU A 49 8.21 8.23 7.04
N CYS A 50 9.36 8.82 7.38
CA CYS A 50 10.39 8.15 8.17
C CYS A 50 10.03 8.00 9.66
N GLU A 51 9.02 8.71 10.14
CA GLU A 51 8.48 8.59 11.50
C GLU A 51 7.45 7.43 11.61
N GLU A 52 7.36 6.54 10.61
CA GLU A 52 6.55 5.31 10.68
C GLU A 52 6.91 4.48 11.92
N GLU A 53 5.90 4.13 12.71
CA GLU A 53 6.07 3.32 13.93
C GLU A 53 6.21 1.83 13.61
N GLU A 54 6.86 1.07 14.49
CA GLU A 54 6.96 -0.38 14.36
C GLU A 54 5.58 -1.05 14.32
N GLY A 55 5.38 -1.95 13.34
CA GLY A 55 4.11 -2.63 13.15
C GLY A 55 3.03 -1.79 12.45
N LYS A 56 3.30 -0.53 12.12
CA LYS A 56 2.47 0.32 11.27
C LYS A 56 2.98 0.31 9.84
N ARG A 57 2.12 0.74 8.92
CA ARG A 57 2.41 0.76 7.50
C ARG A 57 1.88 2.05 6.89
N ASP A 58 2.68 3.09 6.95
CA ASP A 58 2.35 4.38 6.38
C ASP A 58 2.45 4.34 4.85
N ILE A 59 1.73 5.25 4.21
CA ILE A 59 1.80 5.46 2.78
C ILE A 59 1.57 6.93 2.47
N ALA A 60 2.50 7.52 1.72
CA ALA A 60 2.26 8.80 1.09
C ALA A 60 1.55 8.59 -0.23
N VAL A 61 0.48 9.35 -0.44
CA VAL A 61 -0.43 9.23 -1.59
C VAL A 61 -0.46 10.55 -2.36
N TYR A 62 -0.90 10.51 -3.62
CA TYR A 62 -0.99 11.70 -4.50
C TYR A 62 0.35 12.37 -4.83
N LEU A 63 1.44 11.61 -4.93
CA LEU A 63 2.72 12.16 -5.39
C LEU A 63 2.73 12.32 -6.91
N SER A 64 2.95 13.55 -7.40
CA SER A 64 3.26 13.82 -8.81
C SER A 64 4.76 13.67 -9.11
N GLU A 65 5.62 14.00 -8.14
CA GLU A 65 7.08 14.03 -8.30
C GLU A 65 7.76 13.13 -7.24
N PRO A 66 7.54 11.80 -7.29
CA PRO A 66 8.05 10.90 -6.26
C PRO A 66 9.58 10.90 -6.18
N HIS A 67 10.26 11.12 -7.30
CA HIS A 67 11.73 11.17 -7.36
C HIS A 67 12.33 12.30 -6.52
N VAL A 68 11.62 13.44 -6.37
CA VAL A 68 12.07 14.58 -5.55
C VAL A 68 12.03 14.21 -4.07
N VAL A 69 10.91 13.65 -3.59
CA VAL A 69 10.74 13.25 -2.19
C VAL A 69 11.65 12.08 -1.84
N LEU A 70 11.77 11.09 -2.73
CA LEU A 70 12.66 9.95 -2.57
C LEU A 70 14.12 10.39 -2.41
N SER A 71 14.56 11.42 -3.13
CA SER A 71 15.93 11.95 -3.02
C SER A 71 16.24 12.60 -1.66
N MET A 72 15.23 12.91 -0.85
CA MET A 72 15.41 13.46 0.50
C MET A 72 15.78 12.39 1.53
N ALA A 73 15.38 11.14 1.30
CA ALA A 73 15.63 10.00 2.20
C ALA A 73 15.76 8.69 1.41
N PRO A 74 16.79 8.56 0.54
CA PRO A 74 16.90 7.45 -0.41
C PRO A 74 17.25 6.11 0.24
N GLN A 75 17.80 6.14 1.47
CA GLN A 75 18.13 4.93 2.21
C GLN A 75 16.90 4.37 2.94
N GLU A 76 15.95 5.23 3.29
CA GLU A 76 14.79 4.93 4.13
C GLU A 76 13.50 4.74 3.33
N LEU A 77 13.36 5.42 2.19
CA LEU A 77 12.14 5.40 1.38
C LEU A 77 12.31 4.60 0.10
N PHE A 78 11.20 4.11 -0.44
CA PHE A 78 11.13 3.49 -1.76
C PHE A 78 9.83 3.86 -2.48
N LEU A 79 9.86 3.75 -3.81
CA LEU A 79 8.67 3.90 -4.66
C LEU A 79 7.80 2.65 -4.55
N ASP A 80 6.60 2.81 -4.01
CA ASP A 80 5.67 1.69 -3.87
C ASP A 80 5.16 1.25 -5.25
N PRO A 81 5.26 -0.04 -5.61
CA PRO A 81 4.95 -0.53 -6.95
C PRO A 81 3.43 -0.75 -7.12
N SER A 82 2.66 0.30 -6.85
CA SER A 82 1.21 0.33 -6.99
C SER A 82 0.76 1.25 -8.12
N HIS A 83 -0.32 0.88 -8.77
CA HIS A 83 -1.08 1.75 -9.66
C HIS A 83 -2.08 2.58 -8.85
N HIS A 84 -2.25 3.84 -9.26
CA HIS A 84 -3.30 4.71 -8.79
C HIS A 84 -4.46 4.69 -9.79
N PHE A 85 -5.65 4.35 -9.32
CA PHE A 85 -6.87 4.34 -10.11
C PHE A 85 -7.85 5.41 -9.65
N ARG A 86 -8.57 6.01 -10.59
CA ARG A 86 -9.59 7.03 -10.35
C ARG A 86 -10.88 6.71 -11.09
N LEU A 87 -12.00 6.96 -10.45
CA LEU A 87 -13.34 6.96 -11.04
C LEU A 87 -13.98 8.33 -10.82
N LEU A 88 -14.44 8.97 -11.90
CA LEU A 88 -15.22 10.20 -11.82
C LEU A 88 -16.71 9.87 -11.75
N LYS A 89 -17.49 10.68 -11.02
CA LYS A 89 -18.95 10.50 -10.93
C LYS A 89 -19.63 10.46 -12.30
N SER A 90 -19.16 11.26 -13.25
CA SER A 90 -19.66 11.30 -14.63
C SER A 90 -19.44 10.00 -15.42
N HIS A 91 -18.49 9.16 -15.00
CA HIS A 91 -18.13 7.91 -15.69
C HIS A 91 -18.67 6.66 -14.98
N TYR A 92 -19.39 6.82 -13.86
CA TYR A 92 -19.97 5.70 -13.16
C TYR A 92 -21.37 5.39 -13.68
N ALA A 93 -21.59 4.14 -14.08
CA ALA A 93 -22.90 3.60 -14.39
C ALA A 93 -23.27 2.55 -13.30
N PRO A 94 -24.34 2.78 -12.53
CA PRO A 94 -24.87 1.77 -11.62
C PRO A 94 -25.19 0.48 -12.37
N SER A 95 -24.84 -0.66 -11.78
CA SER A 95 -25.16 -1.97 -12.35
C SER A 95 -26.43 -2.52 -11.73
N ALA A 96 -27.26 -3.19 -12.53
CA ALA A 96 -28.37 -4.01 -12.05
C ALA A 96 -27.91 -5.40 -11.54
N THR A 97 -26.61 -5.73 -11.64
CA THR A 97 -26.06 -6.99 -11.14
C THR A 97 -26.26 -7.08 -9.63
N THR A 98 -26.95 -8.13 -9.19
CA THR A 98 -27.12 -8.44 -7.77
C THR A 98 -26.33 -9.69 -7.41
N PHE A 99 -25.76 -9.71 -6.21
CA PHE A 99 -25.04 -10.86 -5.67
C PHE A 99 -25.83 -11.45 -4.51
N PRO A 100 -26.54 -12.59 -4.70
CA PRO A 100 -27.35 -13.17 -3.64
C PRO A 100 -26.47 -13.79 -2.54
N GLY A 101 -27.04 -13.91 -1.34
CA GLY A 101 -26.44 -14.61 -0.21
C GLY A 101 -25.63 -13.75 0.76
N PHE A 102 -25.43 -12.46 0.47
CA PHE A 102 -24.84 -11.51 1.40
C PHE A 102 -25.37 -10.09 1.18
N THR A 103 -25.18 -9.22 2.17
CA THR A 103 -25.50 -7.78 2.08
C THR A 103 -24.30 -6.95 2.51
N VAL A 104 -24.21 -5.71 2.03
CA VAL A 104 -23.21 -4.74 2.48
C VAL A 104 -23.87 -3.75 3.44
N ARG A 105 -23.24 -3.50 4.58
CA ARG A 105 -23.72 -2.57 5.61
C ARG A 105 -22.57 -1.87 6.33
N PRO A 106 -22.84 -0.77 7.06
CA PRO A 106 -21.88 -0.21 7.99
C PRO A 106 -21.37 -1.25 9.00
N LEU A 107 -20.13 -1.07 9.42
CA LEU A 107 -19.48 -1.79 10.50
C LEU A 107 -20.30 -1.70 11.80
N ASP A 108 -20.35 -2.78 12.57
CA ASP A 108 -20.63 -2.75 14.02
C ASP A 108 -19.32 -3.07 14.76
N SER A 109 -18.74 -2.10 15.45
CA SER A 109 -17.39 -2.27 16.03
C SER A 109 -17.34 -3.34 17.13
N GLY A 110 -18.46 -3.56 17.84
CA GLY A 110 -18.58 -4.57 18.90
C GLY A 110 -18.61 -5.99 18.36
N ARG A 111 -19.32 -6.21 17.26
CA ARG A 111 -19.53 -7.54 16.66
C ARG A 111 -18.46 -7.91 15.61
N ASP A 112 -18.02 -6.95 14.81
CA ASP A 112 -17.31 -7.24 13.57
C ASP A 112 -15.79 -7.10 13.67
N ALA A 113 -15.27 -6.27 14.57
CA ALA A 113 -13.82 -5.95 14.66
C ALA A 113 -12.91 -7.19 14.70
N ARG A 114 -13.31 -8.25 15.43
CA ARG A 114 -12.54 -9.51 15.48
C ARG A 114 -12.53 -10.24 14.14
N ARG A 115 -13.66 -10.26 13.44
CA ARG A 115 -13.84 -10.98 12.17
C ARG A 115 -13.10 -10.28 11.04
N ILE A 116 -13.14 -8.95 11.00
CA ILE A 116 -12.37 -8.15 10.04
C ILE A 116 -10.87 -8.39 10.23
N ASN A 117 -10.38 -8.33 11.46
CA ASN A 117 -8.96 -8.59 11.72
C ASN A 117 -8.53 -10.03 11.43
N ARG A 118 -9.44 -11.01 11.47
CA ARG A 118 -9.15 -12.37 10.98
C ARG A 118 -8.93 -12.33 9.47
N ILE A 119 -9.80 -11.65 8.71
CA ILE A 119 -9.67 -11.50 7.26
C ILE A 119 -8.37 -10.76 6.91
N TYR A 120 -8.08 -9.64 7.55
CA TYR A 120 -6.83 -8.89 7.34
C TYR A 120 -5.59 -9.77 7.54
N ARG A 121 -5.51 -10.52 8.65
CA ARG A 121 -4.39 -11.45 8.87
C ARG A 121 -4.30 -12.54 7.80
N SER A 122 -5.42 -13.12 7.37
CA SER A 122 -5.44 -14.14 6.30
C SER A 122 -4.95 -13.61 4.96
N ARG A 123 -5.02 -12.28 4.76
CA ARG A 123 -4.53 -11.56 3.57
C ARG A 123 -3.15 -10.94 3.77
N GLY A 124 -2.47 -11.21 4.89
CA GLY A 124 -1.17 -10.60 5.22
C GLY A 124 -1.23 -9.10 5.47
N MET A 125 -2.41 -8.56 5.79
CA MET A 125 -2.61 -7.14 6.09
C MET A 125 -2.42 -6.87 7.58
N VAL A 126 -2.02 -5.64 7.90
CA VAL A 126 -1.86 -5.17 9.28
C VAL A 126 -3.23 -5.10 9.97
N PRO A 127 -3.44 -5.79 11.10
CA PRO A 127 -4.68 -5.71 11.83
C PRO A 127 -4.84 -4.36 12.51
N VAL A 128 -6.09 -3.96 12.73
CA VAL A 128 -6.47 -2.68 13.35
C VAL A 128 -6.93 -2.92 14.79
N SER A 129 -6.63 -2.00 15.71
CA SER A 129 -7.02 -2.17 17.10
C SER A 129 -8.56 -2.11 17.26
N LYS A 130 -9.11 -2.83 18.26
CA LYS A 130 -10.55 -2.74 18.57
C LYS A 130 -10.95 -1.32 18.99
N HIS A 131 -10.06 -0.63 19.69
CA HIS A 131 -10.30 0.75 20.10
C HIS A 131 -10.47 1.65 18.88
N TYR A 132 -9.61 1.50 17.87
CA TYR A 132 -9.70 2.27 16.63
C TYR A 132 -11.04 2.05 15.92
N PHE A 133 -11.50 0.80 15.77
CA PHE A 133 -12.82 0.53 15.17
C PHE A 133 -13.95 1.24 15.88
N ARG A 134 -13.91 1.31 17.22
CA ARG A 134 -14.92 2.02 18.02
C ARG A 134 -14.84 3.53 17.83
N THR A 135 -13.64 4.10 17.80
CA THR A 135 -13.46 5.54 17.59
C THR A 135 -13.92 5.98 16.20
N MET A 136 -13.69 5.15 15.19
CA MET A 136 -14.04 5.46 13.79
C MET A 136 -15.46 5.09 13.38
N GLU A 137 -16.23 4.42 14.25
CA GLU A 137 -17.62 4.04 13.96
C GLU A 137 -18.51 5.29 13.77
N ASP A 138 -18.24 6.34 14.54
CA ASP A 138 -18.96 7.62 14.52
C ASP A 138 -18.18 8.75 13.80
N SER A 139 -17.09 8.43 13.10
CA SER A 139 -16.27 9.43 12.40
C SER A 139 -16.91 9.87 11.08
N ASP A 140 -16.78 11.16 10.76
CA ASP A 140 -17.18 11.72 9.47
C ASP A 140 -16.09 11.56 8.39
N GLU A 141 -14.83 11.43 8.81
CA GLU A 141 -13.65 11.32 7.95
C GLU A 141 -13.50 9.94 7.29
N ILE A 142 -14.00 8.90 7.95
CA ILE A 142 -13.87 7.52 7.51
C ILE A 142 -15.20 6.78 7.64
N SER A 143 -15.50 5.88 6.71
CA SER A 143 -16.65 4.98 6.81
C SER A 143 -16.19 3.56 6.53
N LEU A 144 -16.46 2.65 7.45
CA LEU A 144 -16.12 1.24 7.32
C LEU A 144 -17.38 0.44 6.99
N PHE A 145 -17.27 -0.41 5.97
CA PHE A 145 -18.35 -1.27 5.53
C PHE A 145 -17.92 -2.72 5.52
N VAL A 146 -18.86 -3.60 5.79
CA VAL A 146 -18.66 -5.05 5.79
C VAL A 146 -19.67 -5.73 4.88
N ALA A 147 -19.25 -6.83 4.27
CA ALA A 147 -20.14 -7.77 3.61
C ALA A 147 -20.52 -8.87 4.61
N GLU A 148 -21.79 -9.01 4.94
CA GLU A 148 -22.33 -10.02 5.86
C GLU A 148 -23.15 -11.06 5.10
N GLU A 149 -22.82 -12.34 5.27
CA GLU A 149 -23.61 -13.45 4.76
C GLU A 149 -25.00 -13.48 5.42
N THR A 150 -26.06 -13.49 4.61
CA THR A 150 -27.45 -13.32 5.09
C THR A 150 -27.92 -14.44 6.00
N ARG A 151 -27.41 -15.68 5.83
CA ARG A 151 -27.90 -16.85 6.57
C ARG A 151 -27.25 -17.02 7.94
N THR A 152 -25.94 -16.80 8.04
CA THR A 152 -25.15 -17.08 9.25
C THR A 152 -24.69 -15.81 9.97
N GLY A 153 -24.74 -14.67 9.28
CA GLY A 153 -24.15 -13.43 9.74
C GLY A 153 -22.63 -13.45 9.77
N HIS A 154 -21.97 -14.35 9.03
CA HIS A 154 -20.51 -14.33 8.88
C HIS A 154 -20.06 -13.14 8.04
N ILE A 155 -18.98 -12.47 8.47
CA ILE A 155 -18.38 -11.39 7.70
C ILE A 155 -17.49 -12.00 6.61
N LEU A 156 -17.80 -11.68 5.36
CA LEU A 156 -17.13 -12.16 4.15
C LEU A 156 -16.08 -11.19 3.63
N GLY A 157 -16.13 -9.93 4.05
CA GLY A 157 -15.18 -8.92 3.61
C GLY A 157 -15.41 -7.57 4.28
N ALA A 158 -14.45 -6.69 4.12
CA ALA A 158 -14.49 -5.32 4.62
C ALA A 158 -13.84 -4.35 3.63
N ILE A 159 -14.25 -3.10 3.70
CA ILE A 159 -13.67 -1.99 2.95
C ILE A 159 -13.76 -0.71 3.78
N THR A 160 -12.81 0.18 3.58
CA THR A 160 -12.75 1.48 4.23
C THR A 160 -12.85 2.57 3.16
N LEU A 161 -13.73 3.55 3.38
CA LEU A 161 -13.87 4.75 2.57
C LEU A 161 -13.32 5.94 3.37
N VAL A 162 -12.40 6.69 2.80
CA VAL A 162 -11.76 7.86 3.45
C VAL A 162 -12.15 9.13 2.69
N ASP A 163 -12.68 10.13 3.41
CA ASP A 163 -13.18 11.39 2.85
C ASP A 163 -12.14 12.51 2.94
N HIS A 164 -11.66 12.98 1.79
CA HIS A 164 -10.60 13.98 1.71
C HIS A 164 -11.09 15.39 2.01
N ALA A 165 -12.37 15.68 1.75
CA ALA A 165 -12.95 16.98 2.09
C ALA A 165 -13.02 17.15 3.61
N LYS A 166 -13.30 16.08 4.34
CA LYS A 166 -13.31 16.07 5.81
C LYS A 166 -11.91 16.14 6.42
N ILE A 167 -10.92 15.52 5.78
CA ILE A 167 -9.54 15.48 6.32
C ILE A 167 -8.75 16.75 6.03
N TYR A 168 -8.83 17.30 4.82
CA TYR A 168 -8.00 18.45 4.44
C TYR A 168 -8.71 19.51 3.59
N ALA A 169 -10.04 19.44 3.49
CA ALA A 169 -10.83 20.32 2.62
C ALA A 169 -10.40 20.21 1.14
N ASP A 170 -10.31 18.98 0.59
CA ASP A 170 -10.04 18.77 -0.84
C ASP A 170 -11.06 19.53 -1.71
N PRO A 171 -10.62 20.48 -2.56
CA PRO A 171 -11.52 21.23 -3.43
C PRO A 171 -12.22 20.32 -4.47
N ASN A 172 -11.64 19.18 -4.79
CA ASN A 172 -12.22 18.23 -5.73
C ASN A 172 -13.22 17.26 -5.07
N ARG A 173 -13.42 17.36 -3.75
CA ARG A 173 -14.27 16.47 -2.95
C ARG A 173 -14.00 14.99 -3.27
N GLY A 174 -12.72 14.62 -3.24
CA GLY A 174 -12.28 13.26 -3.44
C GLY A 174 -12.53 12.36 -2.24
N VAL A 175 -12.62 11.07 -2.52
CA VAL A 175 -12.56 10.01 -1.53
C VAL A 175 -11.60 8.93 -2.01
N SER A 176 -11.09 8.13 -1.08
CA SER A 176 -10.25 6.98 -1.43
C SER A 176 -10.68 5.70 -0.73
N LEU A 177 -10.61 4.58 -1.45
CA LEU A 177 -10.89 3.25 -0.94
C LEU A 177 -9.62 2.61 -0.38
N TRP A 178 -9.71 2.10 0.84
CA TRP A 178 -8.62 1.45 1.54
C TRP A 178 -9.05 0.14 2.17
N SER A 179 -8.06 -0.71 2.40
CA SER A 179 -8.20 -2.00 3.09
C SER A 179 -9.34 -2.89 2.58
N LEU A 180 -9.59 -2.88 1.27
CA LEU A 180 -10.50 -3.84 0.64
C LEU A 180 -9.94 -5.25 0.85
N ALA A 181 -10.66 -6.07 1.62
CA ALA A 181 -10.28 -7.43 1.90
C ALA A 181 -11.51 -8.33 1.86
N VAL A 182 -11.40 -9.46 1.15
CA VAL A 182 -12.42 -10.51 1.10
C VAL A 182 -11.86 -11.73 1.82
N ASP A 183 -12.65 -12.45 2.59
CA ASP A 183 -12.23 -13.73 3.19
C ASP A 183 -11.86 -14.71 2.06
N PRO A 184 -10.63 -15.26 2.01
CA PRO A 184 -10.26 -16.30 1.04
C PRO A 184 -11.16 -17.53 1.08
N GLN A 185 -11.85 -17.77 2.20
CA GLN A 185 -12.77 -18.88 2.41
C GLN A 185 -14.23 -18.52 2.12
N ALA A 186 -14.51 -17.29 1.64
CA ALA A 186 -15.87 -16.90 1.26
C ALA A 186 -16.33 -17.71 0.03
N PRO A 187 -17.42 -18.50 0.12
CA PRO A 187 -17.94 -19.24 -1.03
C PRO A 187 -18.61 -18.33 -2.07
N GLN A 188 -18.97 -17.10 -1.71
CA GLN A 188 -19.67 -16.16 -2.57
C GLN A 188 -18.71 -15.44 -3.53
N THR A 189 -19.07 -15.41 -4.80
CA THR A 189 -18.41 -14.57 -5.81
C THR A 189 -18.92 -13.13 -5.74
N GLY A 190 -18.10 -12.16 -6.12
CA GLY A 190 -18.54 -10.76 -6.26
C GLY A 190 -18.57 -9.94 -4.97
N VAL A 191 -18.13 -10.49 -3.84
CA VAL A 191 -18.05 -9.75 -2.55
C VAL A 191 -17.24 -8.46 -2.69
N GLY A 192 -16.06 -8.54 -3.31
CA GLY A 192 -15.22 -7.36 -3.53
C GLY A 192 -15.86 -6.33 -4.46
N GLU A 193 -16.52 -6.79 -5.53
CA GLU A 193 -17.23 -5.90 -6.46
C GLU A 193 -18.37 -5.14 -5.75
N GLN A 194 -19.19 -5.85 -4.98
CA GLN A 194 -20.31 -5.25 -4.27
C GLN A 194 -19.87 -4.26 -3.19
N LEU A 195 -18.78 -4.56 -2.46
CA LEU A 195 -18.19 -3.64 -1.48
C LEU A 195 -17.74 -2.34 -2.14
N VAL A 196 -17.03 -2.44 -3.28
CA VAL A 196 -16.54 -1.26 -4.01
C VAL A 196 -17.71 -0.44 -4.57
N ARG A 197 -18.69 -1.08 -5.22
CA ARG A 197 -19.89 -0.40 -5.74
C ARG A 197 -20.66 0.34 -4.64
N TYR A 198 -20.86 -0.32 -3.50
CA TYR A 198 -21.54 0.29 -2.36
C TYR A 198 -20.82 1.56 -1.87
N CYS A 199 -19.49 1.53 -1.76
CA CYS A 199 -18.72 2.70 -1.38
C CYS A 199 -18.77 3.82 -2.43
N ILE A 200 -18.71 3.49 -3.71
CA ILE A 200 -18.82 4.46 -4.81
C ILE A 200 -20.16 5.19 -4.75
N GLU A 201 -21.25 4.43 -4.65
CA GLU A 201 -22.61 4.98 -4.58
C GLU A 201 -22.78 5.86 -3.33
N LYS A 202 -22.33 5.38 -2.16
CA LYS A 202 -22.34 6.19 -0.93
C LYS A 202 -21.54 7.48 -1.04
N ALA A 203 -20.36 7.44 -1.68
CA ALA A 203 -19.56 8.65 -1.89
C ALA A 203 -20.28 9.65 -2.80
N PHE A 204 -20.86 9.18 -3.91
CA PHE A 204 -21.55 10.06 -4.85
C PHE A 204 -22.87 10.61 -4.34
N ASP A 205 -23.58 9.87 -3.48
CA ASP A 205 -24.76 10.34 -2.74
C ASP A 205 -24.39 11.45 -1.74
N ARG A 206 -23.20 11.37 -1.13
CA ARG A 206 -22.63 12.42 -0.27
C ARG A 206 -22.12 13.65 -1.05
N GLY A 207 -22.20 13.63 -2.38
CA GLY A 207 -21.79 14.75 -3.24
C GLY A 207 -20.29 14.77 -3.58
N CYS A 208 -19.57 13.66 -3.37
CA CYS A 208 -18.18 13.52 -3.80
C CYS A 208 -18.08 13.48 -5.33
N GLY A 209 -17.00 14.03 -5.89
CA GLY A 209 -16.81 14.13 -7.34
C GLY A 209 -16.03 12.96 -7.96
N ARG A 210 -15.20 12.30 -7.16
CA ARG A 210 -14.30 11.23 -7.60
C ARG A 210 -14.01 10.22 -6.49
N VAL A 211 -13.67 8.99 -6.88
CA VAL A 211 -13.21 7.91 -6.01
C VAL A 211 -11.86 7.43 -6.49
N ASP A 212 -10.89 7.36 -5.59
CA ASP A 212 -9.53 6.91 -5.87
C ASP A 212 -9.19 5.62 -5.12
N LEU A 213 -8.20 4.87 -5.60
CA LEU A 213 -7.65 3.72 -4.89
C LEU A 213 -6.23 3.40 -5.36
N SER A 214 -5.54 2.61 -4.54
CA SER A 214 -4.24 2.03 -4.89
C SER A 214 -4.35 0.51 -4.99
N VAL A 215 -3.60 -0.06 -5.92
CA VAL A 215 -3.49 -1.52 -6.10
C VAL A 215 -2.08 -1.86 -6.55
N LEU A 216 -1.46 -2.88 -5.95
CA LEU A 216 -0.17 -3.38 -6.40
C LEU A 216 -0.24 -3.76 -7.89
N HIS A 217 0.79 -3.42 -8.65
CA HIS A 217 0.82 -3.58 -10.11
C HIS A 217 0.66 -5.03 -10.59
N ASP A 218 0.96 -6.02 -9.74
CA ASP A 218 0.90 -7.46 -10.01
C ASP A 218 -0.42 -8.11 -9.53
N ASN A 219 -1.35 -7.33 -8.96
CA ASN A 219 -2.65 -7.83 -8.54
C ASN A 219 -3.67 -7.78 -9.69
N GLU A 220 -3.48 -8.66 -10.69
CA GLU A 220 -4.29 -8.73 -11.90
C GLU A 220 -5.80 -8.85 -11.60
N GLN A 221 -6.17 -9.66 -10.61
CA GLN A 221 -7.57 -9.87 -10.24
C GLN A 221 -8.25 -8.56 -9.81
N ALA A 222 -7.58 -7.76 -8.96
CA ALA A 222 -8.11 -6.49 -8.51
C ALA A 222 -8.08 -5.43 -9.62
N ILE A 223 -7.03 -5.41 -10.44
CA ILE A 223 -6.92 -4.52 -11.60
C ILE A 223 -8.10 -4.75 -12.56
N CYS A 224 -8.39 -6.00 -12.94
CA CYS A 224 -9.53 -6.32 -13.80
C CYS A 224 -10.87 -5.91 -13.18
N LEU A 225 -11.02 -6.05 -11.85
CA LEU A 225 -12.22 -5.58 -11.15
C LEU A 225 -12.37 -4.06 -11.29
N TYR A 226 -11.32 -3.28 -11.03
CA TYR A 226 -11.41 -1.83 -11.06
C TYR A 226 -11.63 -1.30 -12.48
N GLU A 227 -10.97 -1.88 -13.48
CA GLU A 227 -11.20 -1.54 -14.90
C GLU A 227 -12.64 -1.86 -15.32
N LYS A 228 -13.19 -3.02 -14.92
CA LYS A 228 -14.61 -3.38 -15.15
C LYS A 228 -15.56 -2.37 -14.52
N LEU A 229 -15.19 -1.77 -13.37
CA LEU A 229 -15.97 -0.76 -12.67
C LEU A 229 -15.81 0.67 -13.24
N GLY A 230 -15.01 0.83 -14.31
CA GLY A 230 -14.81 2.11 -14.98
C GLY A 230 -13.71 2.99 -14.37
N PHE A 231 -12.91 2.45 -13.45
CA PHE A 231 -11.71 3.16 -12.99
C PHE A 231 -10.66 3.19 -14.11
N HIS A 232 -9.92 4.29 -14.17
CA HIS A 232 -8.78 4.45 -15.07
C HIS A 232 -7.51 4.76 -14.27
N LYS A 233 -6.36 4.34 -14.79
CA LYS A 233 -5.06 4.63 -14.18
C LYS A 233 -4.72 6.12 -14.34
N ILE A 234 -4.16 6.72 -13.29
CA ILE A 234 -3.63 8.09 -13.31
C ILE A 234 -2.15 8.10 -12.93
N PRO A 235 -1.34 9.07 -13.41
CA PRO A 235 0.10 9.10 -13.19
C PRO A 235 0.45 9.72 -11.83
N LEU A 236 -0.15 9.20 -10.76
CA LEU A 236 0.19 9.56 -9.39
C LEU A 236 0.79 8.36 -8.68
N PHE A 237 1.73 8.63 -7.79
CA PHE A 237 2.58 7.63 -7.19
C PHE A 237 2.42 7.60 -5.68
N PHE A 238 3.04 6.57 -5.10
CA PHE A 238 3.01 6.29 -3.69
C PHE A 238 4.44 6.09 -3.18
N LEU A 239 4.75 6.63 -2.00
CA LEU A 239 6.01 6.35 -1.30
C LEU A 239 5.73 5.68 0.04
N LYS A 240 6.63 4.80 0.44
CA LYS A 240 6.59 4.10 1.72
C LYS A 240 7.97 4.05 2.37
N ASN A 241 7.98 3.83 3.67
CA ASN A 241 9.19 3.51 4.41
C ASN A 241 9.62 2.06 4.13
N LYS A 242 10.93 1.83 4.03
CA LYS A 242 11.57 0.52 3.99
C LYS A 242 11.50 -0.15 5.37
N SER A 243 10.32 -0.60 5.73
CA SER A 243 10.05 -1.35 6.96
C SER A 243 9.96 -2.85 6.72
N ALA A 244 10.02 -3.63 7.81
CA ALA A 244 9.91 -5.09 7.76
C ALA A 244 8.62 -5.59 7.07
N ILE A 245 7.52 -4.83 7.19
CA ILE A 245 6.25 -5.16 6.54
C ILE A 245 6.34 -5.02 5.02
N ASN A 246 7.14 -4.05 4.55
CA ASN A 246 7.32 -3.75 3.12
C ASN A 246 8.55 -4.46 2.52
N GLU A 247 9.29 -5.26 3.28
CA GLU A 247 10.59 -5.85 2.89
C GLU A 247 10.57 -6.41 1.47
N LYS A 248 9.59 -7.26 1.17
CA LYS A 248 9.42 -7.92 -0.15
C LYS A 248 9.30 -6.95 -1.33
N LEU A 249 8.85 -5.72 -1.10
CA LEU A 249 8.61 -4.73 -2.14
C LEU A 249 9.89 -3.98 -2.56
N TYR A 250 10.95 -3.99 -1.74
CA TYR A 250 12.17 -3.23 -2.04
C TYR A 250 13.47 -4.05 -2.04
N ILE A 251 13.49 -5.28 -1.51
CA ILE A 251 14.71 -6.12 -1.55
C ILE A 251 14.87 -6.94 -2.84
N GLY A 252 13.80 -7.11 -3.62
CA GLY A 252 13.78 -7.94 -4.83
C GLY A 252 13.70 -9.46 -4.57
N PRO A 253 13.72 -10.31 -5.61
CA PRO A 253 13.58 -11.76 -5.49
C PRO A 253 14.75 -12.39 -4.72
N ILE A 254 14.46 -13.37 -3.86
CA ILE A 254 15.49 -14.08 -3.09
C ILE A 254 16.26 -14.99 -4.04
N PRO A 255 17.61 -14.92 -4.10
CA PRO A 255 18.40 -15.95 -4.76
C PRO A 255 17.99 -17.31 -4.20
N GLU A 256 17.87 -18.34 -5.03
CA GLU A 256 17.64 -19.70 -4.53
C GLU A 256 18.64 -20.00 -3.39
N ASN A 257 18.22 -20.74 -2.35
CA ASN A 257 19.05 -21.11 -1.19
C ASN A 257 20.16 -22.09 -1.61
N LEU A 258 21.07 -21.62 -2.45
CA LEU A 258 22.18 -22.38 -3.06
C LEU A 258 23.42 -22.39 -2.15
N LEU A 259 23.41 -21.55 -1.11
CA LEU A 259 24.51 -21.36 -0.17
C LEU A 259 24.13 -21.85 1.23
N ASN A 260 25.15 -22.07 2.06
CA ASN A 260 24.94 -22.49 3.44
C ASN A 260 24.27 -21.40 4.30
N PRO A 261 23.74 -21.76 5.49
CA PRO A 261 23.01 -20.82 6.34
C PRO A 261 23.81 -19.57 6.76
N TYR A 262 25.13 -19.68 6.94
CA TYR A 262 25.98 -18.55 7.36
C TYR A 262 26.11 -17.49 6.26
N SER A 263 26.37 -17.94 5.02
CA SER A 263 26.36 -17.08 3.85
C SER A 263 24.99 -16.41 3.67
N MET A 264 23.91 -17.16 3.87
CA MET A 264 22.55 -16.64 3.71
C MET A 264 22.19 -15.55 4.73
N ILE A 265 22.71 -15.62 5.98
CA ILE A 265 22.52 -14.53 6.96
C ILE A 265 23.11 -13.22 6.44
N ILE A 266 24.36 -13.27 5.95
CA ILE A 266 25.07 -12.09 5.44
C ILE A 266 24.39 -11.56 4.18
N ILE A 267 24.02 -12.45 3.26
CA ILE A 267 23.36 -12.09 2.00
C ILE A 267 22.00 -11.43 2.26
N ASN A 268 21.19 -12.01 3.15
CA ASN A 268 19.87 -11.46 3.47
C ASN A 268 20.00 -10.06 4.10
N GLU A 269 20.93 -9.88 5.03
CA GLU A 269 21.19 -8.57 5.65
C GLU A 269 21.75 -7.55 4.67
N ALA A 270 22.67 -7.96 3.78
CA ALA A 270 23.22 -7.11 2.74
C ALA A 270 22.11 -6.60 1.81
N ARG A 271 21.23 -7.50 1.34
CA ARG A 271 20.11 -7.15 0.45
C ARG A 271 19.10 -6.22 1.12
N ARG A 272 18.79 -6.42 2.41
CA ARG A 272 17.95 -5.50 3.20
C ARG A 272 18.48 -4.06 3.21
N ARG A 273 19.81 -3.91 3.13
CA ARG A 273 20.51 -2.62 3.10
C ARG A 273 20.79 -2.11 1.68
N GLY A 274 20.21 -2.75 0.65
CA GLY A 274 20.43 -2.36 -0.74
C GLY A 274 21.84 -2.64 -1.25
N ILE A 275 22.58 -3.53 -0.58
CA ILE A 275 23.89 -4.01 -1.05
C ILE A 275 23.62 -5.10 -2.08
N ALA A 276 24.17 -4.93 -3.28
CA ALA A 276 24.01 -5.89 -4.36
C ALA A 276 24.80 -7.17 -4.05
N VAL A 277 24.20 -8.32 -4.36
CA VAL A 277 24.78 -9.64 -4.11
C VAL A 277 24.85 -10.43 -5.41
N GLU A 278 26.00 -11.03 -5.68
CA GLU A 278 26.20 -11.97 -6.79
C GLU A 278 26.74 -13.29 -6.23
N ILE A 279 26.12 -14.41 -6.59
CA ILE A 279 26.63 -15.74 -6.23
C ILE A 279 27.65 -16.14 -7.29
N LEU A 280 28.91 -16.31 -6.89
CA LEU A 280 30.02 -16.61 -7.79
C LEU A 280 30.21 -18.12 -7.94
N ASP A 281 30.16 -18.85 -6.82
CA ASP A 281 30.18 -20.30 -6.80
C ASP A 281 29.44 -20.82 -5.55
N ALA A 282 28.26 -21.39 -5.78
CA ALA A 282 27.44 -21.99 -4.74
C ALA A 282 28.15 -23.16 -4.02
N LYS A 283 28.92 -23.98 -4.75
CA LYS A 283 29.59 -25.17 -4.18
C LYS A 283 30.66 -24.77 -3.17
N SER A 284 31.43 -23.73 -3.48
CA SER A 284 32.50 -23.23 -2.61
C SER A 284 32.03 -22.17 -1.60
N ASN A 285 30.74 -21.85 -1.57
CA ASN A 285 30.13 -20.80 -0.77
C ASN A 285 30.69 -19.39 -1.05
N LEU A 286 30.98 -19.09 -2.33
CA LEU A 286 31.52 -17.81 -2.78
C LEU A 286 30.43 -16.88 -3.31
N PHE A 287 30.44 -15.65 -2.82
CA PHE A 287 29.54 -14.57 -3.26
C PHE A 287 30.26 -13.23 -3.20
N SER A 288 29.78 -12.23 -3.93
CA SER A 288 30.26 -10.85 -3.84
C SER A 288 29.21 -9.95 -3.22
N LEU A 289 29.67 -8.93 -2.49
CA LEU A 289 28.87 -7.82 -1.97
C LEU A 289 29.33 -6.53 -2.63
N SER A 290 28.42 -5.82 -3.30
CA SER A 290 28.72 -4.60 -4.05
C SER A 290 27.89 -3.41 -3.57
N PHE A 291 28.56 -2.31 -3.23
CA PHE A 291 27.91 -1.05 -2.83
C PHE A 291 28.76 0.16 -3.20
N GLY A 292 28.16 1.15 -3.86
CA GLY A 292 28.83 2.42 -4.18
C GLY A 292 30.12 2.25 -5.02
N GLY A 293 30.15 1.27 -5.94
CA GLY A 293 31.30 0.98 -6.79
C GLY A 293 32.42 0.18 -6.11
N ARG A 294 32.24 -0.24 -4.86
CA ARG A 294 33.14 -1.17 -4.17
C ARG A 294 32.55 -2.56 -4.18
N THR A 295 33.39 -3.56 -4.40
CA THR A 295 33.03 -4.97 -4.34
C THR A 295 33.97 -5.69 -3.38
N ILE A 296 33.40 -6.53 -2.52
CA ILE A 296 34.14 -7.42 -1.64
C ILE A 296 33.66 -8.85 -1.94
N HIS A 297 34.58 -9.76 -2.20
CA HIS A 297 34.26 -11.18 -2.33
C HIS A 297 34.30 -11.82 -0.95
N CYS A 298 33.34 -12.72 -0.72
CA CYS A 298 33.13 -13.39 0.53
C CYS A 298 33.09 -14.90 0.33
N ARG A 299 33.61 -15.63 1.32
CA ARG A 299 33.43 -17.07 1.49
C ARG A 299 32.86 -17.30 2.89
N GLU A 300 31.59 -17.66 2.99
CA GLU A 300 30.88 -17.64 4.27
C GLU A 300 31.01 -16.25 4.95
N SER A 301 31.57 -16.19 6.17
CA SER A 301 31.85 -14.96 6.92
C SER A 301 33.23 -14.34 6.65
N LEU A 302 34.07 -14.99 5.82
CA LEU A 302 35.39 -14.50 5.44
C LEU A 302 35.28 -13.62 4.20
N SER A 303 36.21 -12.68 4.04
CA SER A 303 36.27 -11.77 2.90
C SER A 303 37.68 -11.65 2.32
N ASP A 304 37.82 -10.93 1.20
CA ASP A 304 39.12 -10.56 0.60
C ASP A 304 40.12 -9.93 1.58
N LEU A 305 39.64 -9.36 2.69
CA LEU A 305 40.47 -8.75 3.73
C LEU A 305 41.00 -9.77 4.75
N THR A 306 40.59 -11.03 4.64
CA THR A 306 41.05 -12.12 5.50
C THR A 306 42.36 -12.66 4.92
N SER A 307 43.46 -12.58 5.69
CA SER A 307 44.75 -13.11 5.24
C SER A 307 44.68 -14.63 5.04
N SER A 308 45.55 -15.16 4.18
CA SER A 308 45.67 -16.61 3.97
C SER A 308 45.98 -17.37 5.27
N ILE A 309 46.76 -16.75 6.18
CA ILE A 309 47.04 -17.30 7.51
C ILE A 309 45.78 -17.38 8.37
N ALA A 310 44.96 -16.32 8.41
CA ALA A 310 43.72 -16.33 9.18
C ALA A 310 42.70 -17.33 8.62
N LEU A 311 42.59 -17.44 7.29
CA LEU A 311 41.79 -18.48 6.64
C LEU A 311 42.24 -19.87 7.06
N GLN A 312 43.55 -20.15 7.06
CA GLN A 312 44.09 -21.45 7.44
C GLN A 312 43.77 -21.80 8.91
N ILE A 313 43.93 -20.84 9.83
CA ILE A 313 43.59 -21.01 11.25
C ILE A 313 42.09 -21.29 11.44
N CYS A 314 41.21 -20.52 10.77
CA CYS A 314 39.76 -20.65 10.92
C CYS A 314 39.17 -21.85 10.14
N SER A 315 39.90 -22.41 9.18
CA SER A 315 39.45 -23.56 8.39
C SER A 315 39.50 -24.88 9.15
N ASP A 316 40.20 -24.92 10.28
CA ASP A 316 40.21 -26.04 11.19
C ASP A 316 38.93 -26.04 12.04
N LYS A 317 37.89 -26.69 11.52
CA LYS A 317 36.60 -26.87 12.22
C LYS A 317 36.59 -28.14 13.10
N ALA A 318 37.76 -28.72 13.40
CA ALA A 318 37.93 -29.91 14.23
C ALA A 318 37.80 -29.62 15.73
#